data_AF-A0A484ZEF5-F1
#
_entry.id   AF-A0A484ZEF5-F1
#
_cell.length_a   1.000
_cell.length_b   1.000
_cell.length_c   1.000
_cell.angle_alpha   90.00
_cell.angle_beta   90.00
_cell.angle_gamma   90.00
#
_symmetry.space_group_name_H-M   'P 1'
#
loop_
_entity.id
_entity.type
_entity.pdbx_description
1 polymer ?
#
loop_
_entity_poly.entity_id
_entity_poly.type
_entity_poly.pdbx_seq_one_letter_code
_entity_poly.pdbx_strand_id
1 'polypeptide(L)' 'MNIPLMNDETRNRQIMERIPAGRWGQPSDLGGAAVFLASPASDYIDGHTIVVDGGWMGR' A
#
# COMPACT_ATOMS: atom_id res chain seq x y z
N MET A 1 -0.75 12.37 -2.08
CA MET A 1 -1.04 12.02 -0.67
C MET A 1 -2.39 12.59 -0.27
N ASN A 2 -3.14 11.92 0.60
CA ASN A 2 -4.45 12.40 1.07
C ASN A 2 -4.28 13.36 2.27
N ILE A 3 -3.77 14.55 1.96
CA ILE A 3 -3.43 15.61 2.93
C ILE A 3 -4.61 15.94 3.87
N PRO A 4 -5.88 16.03 3.41
CA PRO A 4 -7.01 16.25 4.30
C PRO A 4 -7.14 15.21 5.42
N LEU A 5 -6.94 13.92 5.14
CA LEU A 5 -7.04 12.86 6.15
C LEU A 5 -5.85 12.84 7.12
N MET A 6 -4.66 13.19 6.63
CA MET A 6 -3.45 13.26 7.45
C MET A 6 -3.51 14.42 8.45
N ASN A 7 -4.13 15.53 8.06
CA ASN A 7 -4.27 16.73 8.89
C ASN A 7 -5.41 16.64 9.92
N ASP A 8 -6.34 15.71 9.75
CA ASP A 8 -7.33 15.38 10.79
C ASP A 8 -6.71 14.38 11.77
N GLU A 9 -6.34 14.85 12.96
CA GLU A 9 -5.68 14.02 13.98
C GLU A 9 -6.46 12.74 14.33
N THR A 10 -7.79 12.84 14.40
CA THR A 10 -8.64 11.71 14.78
C THR A 10 -8.67 10.68 13.67
N ARG A 11 -8.86 11.12 12.42
CA ARG A 11 -8.86 10.24 11.25
C ARG A 11 -7.49 9.63 11.00
N ASN A 12 -6.43 10.43 11.09
CA ASN A 12 -5.07 9.97 10.92
C ASN A 12 -4.73 8.89 11.94
N ARG A 13 -4.99 9.12 13.24
CA ARG A 13 -4.79 8.10 14.28
C ARG A 13 -5.55 6.82 13.99
N GLN A 14 -6.84 6.92 13.67
CA GLN A 14 -7.68 5.76 13.36
C GLN A 14 -7.18 4.95 12.15
N ILE A 15 -6.60 5.61 11.14
CA ILE A 15 -6.00 4.94 9.98
C ILE A 15 -4.66 4.32 10.38
N MET A 16 -3.82 5.05 11.09
CA MET A 16 -2.50 4.59 11.51
C MET A 16 -2.56 3.36 12.43
N GLU A 17 -3.50 3.31 13.37
CA GLU A 17 -3.75 2.14 14.24
C GLU A 17 -4.11 0.87 13.44
N ARG A 18 -4.51 1.04 12.18
CA ARG A 18 -5.00 -0.01 11.29
C ARG A 18 -3.99 -0.39 10.20
N ILE A 19 -2.87 0.31 10.08
CA ILE A 19 -1.79 -0.03 9.15
C ILE A 19 -0.67 -0.71 9.95
N PRO A 20 -0.48 -2.03 9.84
CA PRO A 20 0.60 -2.73 10.54
C PRO A 20 1.99 -2.16 10.29
N ALA A 21 2.26 -1.68 9.07
CA ALA A 21 3.53 -1.04 8.72
C ALA A 21 3.79 0.29 9.46
N GLY A 22 2.81 0.84 10.19
CA GLY A 22 2.99 2.03 11.03
C GLY A 22 3.31 3.31 10.27
N ARG A 23 3.06 3.35 8.94
CA ARG A 23 3.23 4.55 8.11
C ARG A 23 2.25 4.58 6.94
N TRP A 24 2.00 5.78 6.42
CA TRP A 24 1.35 5.93 5.14
C TRP A 24 2.24 5.41 4.01
N GLY A 25 1.59 4.84 3.00
CA GLY A 25 2.25 4.48 1.74
C GLY A 25 2.79 5.71 1.02
N GLN A 26 3.93 5.53 0.37
CA GLN A 26 4.59 6.49 -0.50
C GLN A 26 4.56 5.97 -1.94
N PRO A 27 4.64 6.84 -2.97
CA PRO A 27 4.68 6.40 -4.36
C PRO A 27 5.79 5.36 -4.65
N SER A 28 6.93 5.47 -3.96
CA SER A 28 8.05 4.52 -4.10
C SER A 28 7.72 3.09 -3.65
N ASP A 29 6.72 2.89 -2.77
CA ASP A 29 6.32 1.55 -2.31
C ASP A 29 5.67 0.73 -3.44
N LEU A 30 5.08 1.39 -4.45
CA LEU A 30 4.50 0.72 -5.61
C LEU A 30 5.56 0.33 -6.65
N GLY A 31 6.72 1.00 -6.66
CA GLY A 31 7.73 0.85 -7.71
C GLY A 31 8.20 -0.59 -7.88
N GLY A 32 8.50 -1.27 -6.77
CA GLY A 32 8.93 -2.67 -6.80
C GLY A 32 7.85 -3.61 -7.34
N ALA A 33 6.61 -3.46 -6.89
CA ALA A 33 5.48 -4.28 -7.35
C ALA A 33 5.17 -4.03 -8.84
N ALA A 34 5.23 -2.78 -9.29
CA ALA A 34 5.04 -2.43 -10.70
C ALA A 34 6.14 -3.01 -11.59
N VAL A 35 7.41 -2.91 -11.18
CA VAL A 35 8.54 -3.51 -11.91
C VAL A 35 8.41 -5.03 -11.94
N PHE A 36 8.04 -5.66 -10.82
CA PHE A 36 7.81 -7.10 -10.75
C PHE A 36 6.75 -7.54 -11.77
N LEU A 37 5.56 -6.92 -11.73
CA LEU A 37 4.43 -7.23 -12.61
C LEU A 37 4.69 -6.93 -14.10
N ALA A 38 5.63 -6.01 -14.38
CA ALA A 38 6.03 -5.67 -15.75
C ALA A 38 7.22 -6.50 -16.25
N SER A 39 7.74 -7.42 -15.44
CA SER A 39 8.94 -8.20 -15.75
C SER A 39 8.64 -9.67 -16.03
N PRO A 40 9.58 -10.43 -16.65
CA PRO A 40 9.45 -11.86 -16.81
C PRO A 40 9.30 -12.65 -15.50
N ALA A 41 9.63 -12.05 -14.36
CA ALA A 41 9.46 -12.68 -13.05
C ALA A 41 7.98 -12.98 -12.71
N SER A 42 7.02 -12.38 -13.43
CA SER A 42 5.59 -12.61 -13.27
C SER A 42 4.92 -13.28 -14.47
N ASP A 43 5.66 -13.96 -15.35
CA ASP A 43 5.13 -14.53 -16.61
C ASP A 43 3.97 -15.53 -16.45
N TYR A 44 3.81 -16.12 -15.25
CA TYR A 44 2.72 -17.05 -14.95
C TYR A 44 1.69 -16.47 -13.97
N ILE A 45 1.69 -15.16 -13.76
CA ILE A 45 0.74 -14.44 -12.91
C ILE A 45 -0.16 -13.61 -13.82
N ASP A 46 -1.41 -14.06 -14.00
CA ASP A 46 -2.44 -13.35 -14.76
C ASP A 46 -3.74 -13.30 -13.94
N GLY A 47 -4.57 -12.27 -14.15
CA GLY A 47 -5.86 -12.10 -13.48
C GLY A 47 -5.78 -11.88 -11.96
N HIS A 48 -4.62 -11.51 -11.42
CA HIS A 48 -4.38 -11.38 -9.99
C HIS A 48 -4.16 -9.93 -9.55
N THR A 49 -4.65 -9.60 -8.35
CA THR A 49 -4.44 -8.29 -7.71
C THR A 49 -3.39 -8.42 -6.61
N ILE A 50 -2.22 -7.80 -6.80
CA ILE A 50 -1.21 -7.66 -5.73
C ILE A 50 -1.57 -6.47 -4.85
N VAL A 51 -1.77 -6.73 -3.56
CA VAL A 51 -2.08 -5.69 -2.56
C VAL A 51 -0.79 -5.12 -1.98
N VAL A 52 -0.62 -3.80 -2.10
CA VAL A 52 0.52 -3.04 -1.54
C VAL A 52 -0.03 -1.97 -0.60
N ASP A 53 -0.35 -2.36 0.63
CA ASP A 53 -1.14 -1.54 1.57
C ASP A 53 -0.55 -1.42 2.98
N GLY A 54 0.66 -1.93 3.20
CA GLY A 54 1.29 -1.93 4.53
C GLY A 54 0.62 -2.88 5.53
N GLY A 55 -0.12 -3.87 5.07
CA GLY A 55 -0.79 -4.89 5.89
C GLY A 55 -2.24 -4.56 6.24
N TRP A 56 -2.84 -3.55 5.62
CA TRP A 56 -4.20 -3.08 5.96
C TRP A 56 -5.28 -4.15 5.79
N MET A 57 -5.21 -4.96 4.73
CA MET A 57 -6.16 -6.05 4.47
C MET A 57 -5.83 -7.35 5.23
N GLY A 58 -4.59 -7.51 5.70
CA GLY A 58 -4.11 -8.73 6.36
C GLY A 58 -4.31 -8.78 7.88
N ARG A 59 -5.06 -7.81 8.43
CA ARG A 59 -5.31 -7.67 9.87
C ARG A 59 -6.71 -8.14 10.27
#